data_AF-A0A3N4J5T4-F1
#
_entry.id   AF-A0A3N4J5T4-F1
#
_cell.length_a   1.000
_cell.length_b   1.000
_cell.length_c   1.000
_cell.angle_alpha   90.00
_cell.angle_beta   90.00
_cell.angle_gamma   90.00
#
_symmetry.space_group_name_H-M   'P 1'
#
loop_
_entity.id
_entity.type
_entity.pdbx_description
1 polymer ?
#
loop_
_entity_poly.entity_id
_entity_poly.type
_entity_poly.pdbx_seq_one_letter_code
_entity_poly.pdbx_strand_id
1 'polypeptide(L)'
;MLNLLAVCFVLPLLLSSTSATDCECYRTSTGNYFTNYEFHDFRQQSGSLPPVPDLPDSLPRSGVNPNASDYSSDPKIGAFQDGFIKSDQFTNHWSIEDWGKDPTSDFPIRMQNSRSNVYLVSADSRNASSKLVMRTHRFDDFHSSAEMESIAQNILYASIRIHARVYGAAGAVADPIFQSAGCG
;
A
#
# COMPACT_ATOMS: atom_id res chain seq x y z
N MET A 1 -36.37 19.71 61.65
CA MET A 1 -35.71 20.42 60.53
C MET A 1 -34.57 19.57 60.04
N LEU A 2 -34.74 18.88 58.91
CA LEU A 2 -33.66 18.21 58.18
C LEU A 2 -33.99 18.41 56.69
N ASN A 3 -33.26 19.30 56.01
CA ASN A 3 -33.39 19.51 54.57
C ASN A 3 -32.21 18.80 53.90
N LEU A 4 -32.52 17.73 53.18
CA LEU A 4 -31.57 17.01 52.34
C LEU A 4 -31.59 17.67 50.95
N LEU A 5 -30.57 18.46 50.62
CA LEU A 5 -30.37 19.00 49.28
C LEU A 5 -29.51 18.02 48.48
N ALA A 6 -30.15 17.28 47.58
CA ALA A 6 -29.48 16.49 46.55
C ALA A 6 -28.91 17.44 45.49
N VAL A 7 -27.58 17.52 45.41
CA VAL A 7 -26.89 18.26 44.34
C VAL A 7 -26.69 17.30 43.17
N CYS A 8 -27.54 17.39 42.16
CA CYS A 8 -27.31 16.74 40.87
C CYS A 8 -26.17 17.46 40.14
N PHE A 9 -24.98 16.86 40.14
CA PHE A 9 -23.92 17.23 39.20
C PHE A 9 -24.30 16.70 37.81
N VAL A 10 -24.90 17.56 36.99
CA VAL A 10 -25.04 17.31 35.55
C VAL A 10 -23.70 17.66 34.92
N LEU A 11 -22.85 16.65 34.70
CA LEU A 11 -21.63 16.80 33.91
C LEU A 11 -22.05 17.00 32.45
N PRO A 12 -21.76 18.14 31.79
CA PRO A 12 -22.04 18.28 30.38
C PRO A 12 -21.06 17.37 29.63
N LEU A 13 -21.58 16.28 29.08
CA LEU A 13 -20.86 15.48 28.10
C LEU A 13 -20.71 16.34 26.84
N LEU A 14 -19.60 17.07 26.75
CA LEU A 14 -19.18 17.71 25.51
C LEU A 14 -18.76 16.59 24.55
N LEU A 15 -19.75 16.00 23.88
CA LEU A 15 -19.53 15.30 22.63
C LEU A 15 -19.10 16.36 21.63
N SER A 16 -17.78 16.54 21.48
CA SER A 16 -17.25 17.16 20.27
C SER A 16 -17.64 16.25 19.11
N SER A 17 -18.79 16.50 18.50
CA SER A 17 -19.05 16.07 17.14
C SER A 17 -18.04 16.83 16.29
N THR A 18 -16.87 16.23 16.06
CA THR A 18 -16.04 16.62 14.93
C THR A 18 -16.92 16.41 13.72
N SER A 19 -17.50 17.49 13.21
CA SER A 19 -18.20 17.50 11.94
C SER A 19 -17.18 16.99 10.92
N ALA A 20 -17.31 15.73 10.54
CA ALA A 20 -16.63 15.18 9.40
C ALA A 20 -16.96 16.13 8.26
N THR A 21 -15.99 16.93 7.83
CA THR A 21 -16.11 17.72 6.62
C THR A 21 -16.59 16.75 5.55
N ASP A 22 -17.79 17.00 5.00
CA ASP A 22 -18.39 16.17 3.95
C ASP A 22 -17.35 16.01 2.84
N CYS A 23 -16.65 14.86 2.81
CA CYS A 23 -15.76 14.49 1.74
C CYS A 23 -16.63 14.11 0.54
N GLU A 24 -17.22 15.11 -0.13
CA GLU A 24 -18.10 14.93 -1.29
C GLU A 24 -17.41 14.25 -2.48
N CYS A 25 -16.10 14.03 -2.43
CA CYS A 25 -15.30 13.39 -3.48
C CYS A 25 -15.74 11.95 -3.83
N TYR A 26 -16.49 11.27 -2.94
CA TYR A 26 -16.88 9.86 -3.07
C TYR A 26 -18.36 9.64 -3.38
N ARG A 27 -19.18 10.70 -3.50
CA ARG A 27 -20.62 10.54 -3.75
C ARG A 27 -20.87 10.29 -5.23
N THR A 28 -21.29 9.07 -5.58
CA THR A 28 -22.10 8.88 -6.79
C THR A 28 -23.44 9.60 -6.58
N SER A 29 -24.00 10.21 -7.62
CA SER A 29 -25.28 10.95 -7.56
C SER A 29 -26.47 10.09 -7.09
N THR A 30 -26.29 8.78 -7.03
CA THR A 30 -27.23 7.79 -6.50
C THR A 30 -26.44 6.80 -5.64
N GLY A 31 -26.73 6.72 -4.35
CA GLY A 31 -25.96 5.96 -3.35
C GLY A 31 -26.05 4.44 -3.42
N ASN A 32 -26.56 3.86 -4.52
CA ASN A 32 -26.93 2.44 -4.61
C ASN A 32 -26.07 1.61 -5.59
N TYR A 33 -25.04 2.19 -6.22
CA TYR A 33 -24.25 1.47 -7.23
C TYR A 33 -23.08 0.64 -6.66
N PHE A 34 -22.49 1.09 -5.55
CA PHE A 34 -21.37 0.40 -4.91
C PHE A 34 -21.71 0.04 -3.48
N THR A 35 -21.37 -1.19 -3.07
CA THR A 35 -21.64 -1.73 -1.73
C THR A 35 -20.48 -1.52 -0.76
N ASN A 36 -19.29 -1.21 -1.26
CA ASN A 36 -18.06 -1.05 -0.48
C ASN A 36 -17.34 0.24 -0.90
N TYR A 37 -16.71 0.90 0.07
CA TYR A 37 -15.96 2.13 -0.13
C TYR A 37 -14.68 2.07 0.70
N GLU A 38 -13.54 2.30 0.05
CA GLU A 38 -12.25 2.39 0.72
C GLU A 38 -11.51 3.65 0.29
N PHE A 39 -10.81 4.28 1.23
CA PHE A 39 -9.96 5.42 0.96
C PHE A 39 -8.63 5.26 1.69
N HIS A 40 -7.54 5.31 0.92
CA HIS A 40 -6.18 5.14 1.41
C HIS A 40 -5.40 6.43 1.15
N ASP A 41 -4.97 7.10 2.22
CA ASP A 41 -4.19 8.33 2.14
C ASP A 41 -2.85 8.19 2.87
N PHE A 42 -1.78 8.12 2.10
CA PHE A 42 -0.42 8.00 2.62
C PHE A 42 0.28 9.34 2.84
N ARG A 43 -0.45 10.47 2.74
CA ARG A 43 0.13 11.82 2.82
C ARG A 43 0.34 12.34 4.23
N GLN A 44 -0.32 11.75 5.23
CA GLN A 44 -0.38 12.28 6.59
C GLN A 44 -0.04 11.20 7.62
N GLN A 45 1.10 10.54 7.45
CA GLN A 45 1.58 9.60 8.46
C GLN A 45 2.14 10.36 9.66
N SER A 46 1.73 9.92 10.84
CA SER A 46 2.09 10.55 12.11
C SER A 46 3.39 9.99 12.68
N GLY A 47 4.17 10.83 13.35
CA GLY A 47 5.43 10.44 13.99
C GLY A 47 6.64 10.41 13.06
N SER A 48 7.78 9.96 13.59
CA SER A 48 9.00 9.77 12.81
C SER A 48 8.86 8.53 11.93
N LEU A 49 9.08 8.70 10.63
CA LEU A 49 9.12 7.56 9.72
C LEU A 49 10.41 6.75 9.93
N PRO A 50 10.33 5.40 9.88
CA PRO A 50 11.51 4.55 9.91
C PRO A 50 12.41 4.80 8.69
N PRO A 51 13.68 4.35 8.74
CA PRO A 51 14.58 4.49 7.60
C PRO A 51 14.03 3.80 6.35
N VAL A 52 14.48 4.26 5.18
CA VAL A 52 14.20 3.60 3.91
C VAL A 52 14.86 2.22 3.93
N PRO A 53 14.14 1.14 3.58
CA PRO A 53 14.77 -0.18 3.47
C PRO A 53 15.89 -0.18 2.42
N ASP A 54 17.00 -0.82 2.79
CA ASP A 54 18.12 -1.05 1.89
C ASP A 54 17.67 -1.84 0.67
N LEU A 55 18.31 -1.55 -0.46
CA LEU A 55 18.11 -2.34 -1.67
C LEU A 55 18.55 -3.79 -1.43
N PRO A 56 17.91 -4.77 -2.07
CA PRO A 56 18.33 -6.16 -1.97
C PRO A 56 19.68 -6.35 -2.69
N ASP A 57 20.69 -6.87 -1.99
CA ASP A 57 22.05 -7.03 -2.52
C ASP A 57 22.25 -8.32 -3.34
N SER A 58 21.27 -9.24 -3.32
CA SER A 58 21.34 -10.48 -4.11
C SER A 58 19.94 -11.08 -4.34
N LEU A 59 19.84 -11.86 -5.41
CA LEU A 59 18.66 -12.68 -5.67
C LEU A 59 18.74 -14.03 -4.94
N PRO A 60 17.60 -14.59 -4.51
CA PRO A 60 17.47 -16.01 -4.22
C PRO A 60 17.90 -16.78 -5.46
N ARG A 61 18.80 -17.74 -5.26
CA ARG A 61 19.35 -18.57 -6.33
C ARG A 61 18.20 -19.18 -7.15
N SER A 62 18.08 -18.83 -8.43
CA SER A 62 17.15 -19.55 -9.33
C SER A 62 17.57 -21.01 -9.39
N GLY A 63 16.65 -21.91 -9.04
CA GLY A 63 16.70 -23.28 -9.52
C GLY A 63 16.52 -23.33 -11.05
N VAL A 64 16.88 -24.45 -11.66
CA VAL A 64 16.54 -24.72 -13.06
C VAL A 64 15.03 -25.04 -13.12
N ASN A 65 14.26 -24.22 -13.83
CA ASN A 65 12.78 -24.23 -13.90
C ASN A 65 12.05 -23.81 -12.62
N PRO A 66 12.01 -22.51 -12.28
CA PRO A 66 11.15 -22.02 -11.22
C PRO A 66 9.68 -22.15 -11.63
N ASN A 67 8.87 -22.72 -10.75
CA ASN A 67 7.41 -22.77 -10.88
C ASN A 67 6.77 -21.76 -9.90
N ALA A 68 5.45 -21.57 -9.97
CA ALA A 68 4.74 -20.61 -9.12
C ALA A 68 5.04 -20.75 -7.60
N SER A 69 5.38 -21.95 -7.12
CA SER A 69 5.74 -22.21 -5.72
C SER A 69 7.15 -21.76 -5.33
N ASP A 70 8.06 -21.59 -6.30
CA ASP A 70 9.40 -21.06 -6.06
C ASP A 70 9.38 -19.53 -5.82
N TYR A 71 8.25 -18.89 -6.14
CA TYR A 71 7.96 -17.50 -5.83
C TYR A 71 7.20 -17.32 -4.51
N SER A 72 6.75 -18.42 -3.88
CA SER A 72 6.12 -18.42 -2.56
C SER A 72 7.00 -19.00 -1.46
N SER A 73 8.18 -19.53 -1.80
CA SER A 73 9.13 -20.11 -0.85
C SER A 73 10.38 -19.25 -0.66
N ASP A 74 10.70 -19.06 0.61
CA ASP A 74 11.85 -18.36 1.19
C ASP A 74 13.20 -18.72 0.48
N PRO A 75 14.15 -17.78 0.27
CA PRO A 75 14.17 -16.42 0.78
C PRO A 75 13.38 -15.41 -0.04
N LYS A 76 12.51 -14.68 0.66
CA LYS A 76 11.78 -13.53 0.13
C LYS A 76 12.74 -12.34 0.03
N ILE A 77 12.69 -11.54 -1.04
CA ILE A 77 13.73 -10.53 -1.30
C ILE A 77 13.43 -9.18 -0.64
N GLY A 78 14.46 -8.61 -0.02
CA GLY A 78 14.36 -7.34 0.69
C GLY A 78 13.58 -7.42 1.99
N ALA A 79 13.53 -6.30 2.70
CA ALA A 79 12.88 -6.17 3.99
C ALA A 79 11.70 -5.20 3.90
N PHE A 80 10.64 -5.49 4.65
CA PHE A 80 9.60 -4.49 4.89
C PHE A 80 10.17 -3.33 5.70
N GLN A 81 9.74 -2.11 5.39
CA GLN A 81 9.95 -1.00 6.32
C GLN A 81 9.22 -1.29 7.62
N ASP A 82 9.86 -1.00 8.75
CA ASP A 82 9.18 -1.06 10.04
C ASP A 82 8.03 -0.04 10.15
N GLY A 83 7.20 -0.18 11.19
CA GLY A 83 6.07 0.72 11.43
C GLY A 83 4.86 0.41 10.55
N PHE A 84 4.31 1.45 9.90
CA PHE A 84 3.00 1.39 9.23
C PHE A 84 2.88 0.27 8.19
N ILE A 85 3.93 0.02 7.38
CA ILE A 85 3.92 -1.01 6.33
C ILE A 85 3.71 -2.43 6.91
N LYS A 86 4.13 -2.69 8.15
CA LYS A 86 3.94 -3.97 8.85
C LYS A 86 2.72 -3.98 9.78
N SER A 87 1.96 -2.90 9.83
CA SER A 87 0.80 -2.78 10.72
C SER A 87 -0.43 -3.42 10.11
N ASP A 88 -1.35 -3.88 10.95
CA ASP A 88 -2.66 -4.38 10.52
C ASP A 88 -3.44 -3.35 9.69
N GLN A 89 -3.23 -2.05 9.94
CA GLN A 89 -3.86 -0.99 9.16
C GLN A 89 -3.43 -1.00 7.68
N PHE A 90 -2.22 -1.48 7.39
CA PHE A 90 -1.75 -1.69 6.02
C PHE A 90 -2.08 -3.11 5.55
N THR A 91 -1.70 -4.14 6.31
CA THR A 91 -1.76 -5.54 5.87
C THR A 91 -3.17 -6.14 5.82
N ASN A 92 -4.18 -5.47 6.37
CA ASN A 92 -5.57 -5.88 6.17
C ASN A 92 -6.13 -5.45 4.80
N HIS A 93 -5.45 -4.55 4.10
CA HIS A 93 -5.93 -3.99 2.83
C HIS A 93 -4.96 -4.25 1.67
N TRP A 94 -3.66 -4.31 1.96
CA TRP A 94 -2.62 -4.37 0.95
C TRP A 94 -1.66 -5.53 1.22
N SER A 95 -1.35 -6.28 0.16
CA SER A 95 -0.22 -7.19 0.09
C SER A 95 0.91 -6.52 -0.68
N ILE A 96 2.15 -6.81 -0.30
CA ILE A 96 3.34 -6.44 -1.08
C ILE A 96 3.92 -7.73 -1.61
N GLU A 97 4.02 -7.78 -2.94
CA GLU A 97 4.39 -8.99 -3.64
C GLU A 97 5.91 -9.15 -3.69
N ASP A 98 6.34 -10.41 -3.70
CA ASP A 98 7.76 -10.79 -3.78
C ASP A 98 8.03 -11.85 -4.85
N TRP A 99 7.11 -12.04 -5.79
CA TRP A 99 7.30 -12.90 -6.96
C TRP A 99 8.29 -12.32 -7.98
N GLY A 100 8.77 -13.16 -8.90
CA GLY A 100 9.68 -12.76 -9.98
C GLY A 100 9.36 -13.39 -11.33
N LYS A 101 10.08 -12.96 -12.37
CA LYS A 101 10.01 -13.49 -13.73
C LYS A 101 11.41 -13.71 -14.26
N ASP A 102 11.65 -14.92 -14.76
CA ASP A 102 12.89 -15.23 -15.46
C ASP A 102 13.03 -14.41 -16.76
N PRO A 103 14.28 -14.22 -17.22
CA PRO A 103 14.56 -13.60 -18.50
C PRO A 103 13.87 -14.32 -19.67
N THR A 104 13.40 -13.56 -20.64
CA THR A 104 12.94 -14.06 -21.95
C THR A 104 13.74 -13.42 -23.08
N SER A 105 13.51 -13.83 -24.34
CA SER A 105 14.12 -13.18 -25.50
C SER A 105 13.78 -11.69 -25.59
N ASP A 106 12.56 -11.32 -25.17
CA ASP A 106 12.04 -9.95 -25.27
C ASP A 106 12.38 -9.13 -24.02
N PHE A 107 12.57 -9.81 -22.87
CA PHE A 107 12.94 -9.22 -21.59
C PHE A 107 14.16 -9.95 -21.03
N PRO A 108 15.39 -9.67 -21.53
CA PRO A 108 16.57 -10.50 -21.29
C PRO A 108 17.15 -10.39 -19.87
N ILE A 109 16.47 -9.69 -18.96
CA ILE A 109 16.96 -9.42 -17.61
C ILE A 109 15.86 -9.82 -16.64
N ARG A 110 16.24 -10.60 -15.63
CA ARG A 110 15.33 -11.12 -14.62
C ARG A 110 14.65 -9.96 -13.89
N MET A 111 13.37 -10.10 -13.60
CA MET A 111 12.63 -9.17 -12.75
C MET A 111 12.27 -9.85 -11.44
N GLN A 112 12.41 -9.13 -10.33
CA GLN A 112 11.99 -9.61 -9.01
C GLN A 112 11.34 -8.47 -8.23
N ASN A 113 10.10 -8.66 -7.77
CA ASN A 113 9.47 -7.74 -6.84
C ASN A 113 10.15 -7.83 -5.47
N SER A 114 10.42 -6.69 -4.84
CA SER A 114 11.06 -6.60 -3.53
C SER A 114 10.25 -5.82 -2.53
N ARG A 115 10.19 -6.35 -1.30
CA ARG A 115 9.57 -5.69 -0.15
C ARG A 115 10.23 -4.36 0.19
N SER A 116 11.55 -4.28 -0.02
CA SER A 116 12.32 -3.07 0.21
C SER A 116 11.90 -1.92 -0.72
N ASN A 117 11.15 -2.20 -1.78
CA ASN A 117 10.75 -1.19 -2.74
C ASN A 117 9.39 -0.57 -2.46
N VAL A 118 8.69 -0.99 -1.39
CA VAL A 118 7.45 -0.34 -0.93
C VAL A 118 7.68 0.22 0.46
N TYR A 119 7.71 1.55 0.58
CA TYR A 119 8.03 2.22 1.84
C TYR A 119 7.46 3.64 1.90
N LEU A 120 7.37 4.19 3.10
CA LEU A 120 7.00 5.58 3.36
C LEU A 120 8.27 6.44 3.53
N VAL A 121 8.21 7.66 3.00
CA VAL A 121 9.20 8.71 3.27
C VAL A 121 8.51 10.02 3.61
N SER A 122 9.26 10.90 4.27
CA SER A 122 8.81 12.26 4.50
C SER A 122 8.56 12.96 3.17
N ALA A 123 7.46 13.69 3.08
CA ALA A 123 7.16 14.54 1.95
C ALA A 123 7.52 15.98 2.31
N ASP A 124 8.32 16.63 1.45
CA ASP A 124 8.59 18.05 1.57
C ASP A 124 7.52 18.83 0.78
N SER A 125 6.31 18.88 1.33
CA SER A 125 5.22 19.63 0.73
C SER A 125 4.26 20.19 1.77
N ARG A 126 3.67 21.36 1.50
CA ARG A 126 2.72 22.02 2.42
C ARG A 126 1.50 21.17 2.78
N ASN A 127 1.13 20.19 1.95
CA ASN A 127 -0.11 19.43 2.08
C ASN A 127 0.12 17.94 2.40
N ALA A 128 1.36 17.50 2.60
CA ALA A 128 1.71 16.12 2.92
C ALA A 128 2.96 16.08 3.79
N SER A 129 2.89 15.38 4.93
CA SER A 129 4.04 15.05 5.77
C SER A 129 4.78 13.80 5.30
N SER A 130 4.10 12.93 4.55
CA SER A 130 4.63 11.66 4.05
C SER A 130 4.17 11.35 2.63
N LYS A 131 4.76 10.32 2.02
CA LYS A 131 4.27 9.71 0.78
C LYS A 131 4.66 8.24 0.74
N LEU A 132 3.78 7.41 0.17
CA LEU A 132 4.11 6.05 -0.22
C LEU A 132 4.99 6.09 -1.47
N VAL A 133 6.08 5.33 -1.46
CA VAL A 133 7.01 5.18 -2.55
C VAL A 133 7.01 3.73 -3.00
N MET A 134 6.79 3.55 -4.30
CA MET A 134 7.07 2.31 -5.01
C MET A 134 8.31 2.57 -5.86
N ARG A 135 9.42 1.93 -5.49
CA ARG A 135 10.74 2.09 -6.12
C ARG A 135 10.99 0.98 -7.13
N THR A 136 11.78 1.29 -8.15
CA THR A 136 12.44 0.25 -8.95
C THR A 136 13.94 0.54 -9.01
N HIS A 137 14.74 -0.52 -9.14
CA HIS A 137 16.19 -0.43 -9.30
C HIS A 137 16.68 -1.44 -10.35
N ARG A 138 17.63 -1.01 -11.18
CA ARG A 138 18.27 -1.86 -12.19
C ARG A 138 19.68 -2.18 -11.72
N PHE A 139 19.90 -3.42 -11.33
CA PHE A 139 21.23 -3.98 -11.12
C PHE A 139 21.83 -4.47 -12.45
N ASP A 140 23.08 -4.90 -12.41
CA ASP A 140 23.79 -5.44 -13.58
C ASP A 140 23.14 -6.74 -14.09
N ASP A 141 22.63 -7.58 -13.19
CA ASP A 141 22.13 -8.92 -13.44
C ASP A 141 20.61 -9.09 -13.29
N PHE A 142 19.92 -8.16 -12.60
CA PHE A 142 18.47 -8.20 -12.46
C PHE A 142 17.83 -6.81 -12.28
N HIS A 143 16.50 -6.80 -12.36
CA HIS A 143 15.66 -5.66 -12.09
C HIS A 143 14.85 -5.90 -10.81
N SER A 144 15.04 -5.06 -9.81
CA SER A 144 14.25 -5.07 -8.58
C SER A 144 13.06 -4.13 -8.74
N SER A 145 11.85 -4.65 -8.65
CA SER A 145 10.59 -3.91 -8.85
C SER A 145 9.79 -3.79 -7.54
N ALA A 146 8.73 -3.00 -7.56
CA ALA A 146 7.71 -2.92 -6.52
C ALA A 146 6.37 -3.37 -7.08
N GLU A 147 5.65 -4.16 -6.30
CA GLU A 147 4.26 -4.49 -6.56
C GLU A 147 3.50 -4.53 -5.25
N MET A 148 2.31 -3.94 -5.27
CA MET A 148 1.41 -3.85 -4.14
C MET A 148 0.01 -4.18 -4.66
N GLU A 149 -0.62 -5.17 -4.05
CA GLU A 149 -1.93 -5.68 -4.44
C GLU A 149 -2.96 -5.38 -3.36
N SER A 150 -4.18 -5.01 -3.77
CA SER A 150 -5.31 -4.91 -2.85
C SER A 150 -5.81 -6.30 -2.50
N ILE A 151 -6.01 -6.57 -1.21
CA ILE A 151 -6.56 -7.85 -0.72
C ILE A 151 -8.07 -7.96 -1.04
N ALA A 152 -8.73 -6.87 -1.41
CA ALA A 152 -10.13 -6.91 -1.84
C ALA A 152 -10.31 -7.79 -3.10
N GLN A 153 -11.17 -8.81 -2.96
CA GLN A 153 -11.46 -9.80 -4.01
C GLN A 153 -12.94 -9.74 -4.43
N ASN A 154 -13.30 -10.49 -5.48
CA ASN A 154 -14.68 -10.64 -5.97
C ASN A 154 -15.36 -9.31 -6.36
N ILE A 155 -14.56 -8.39 -6.91
CA ILE A 155 -15.03 -7.08 -7.34
C ILE A 155 -15.59 -7.19 -8.76
N LEU A 156 -16.92 -7.11 -8.90
CA LEU A 156 -17.59 -7.12 -10.22
C LEU A 156 -17.56 -5.75 -10.90
N TYR A 157 -17.78 -4.68 -10.12
CA TYR A 157 -17.77 -3.30 -10.60
C TYR A 157 -16.98 -2.42 -9.64
N ALA A 158 -16.09 -1.59 -10.19
CA ALA A 158 -15.30 -0.65 -9.41
C ALA A 158 -15.15 0.69 -10.12
N SER A 159 -15.06 1.75 -9.32
CA SER A 159 -14.56 3.05 -9.74
C SER A 159 -13.32 3.34 -8.92
N ILE A 160 -12.16 3.37 -9.58
CA ILE A 160 -10.87 3.50 -8.90
C ILE A 160 -10.19 4.77 -9.37
N ARG A 161 -9.67 5.51 -8.40
CA ARG A 161 -8.97 6.77 -8.62
C ARG A 161 -7.66 6.72 -7.87
N ILE A 162 -6.57 6.88 -8.60
CA ILE A 162 -5.23 6.84 -8.06
C ILE A 162 -4.61 8.22 -8.30
N HIS A 163 -4.16 8.86 -7.23
CA HIS A 163 -3.40 10.10 -7.31
C HIS A 163 -1.93 9.80 -6.99
N ALA A 164 -1.14 9.64 -8.05
CA ALA A 164 0.28 9.29 -7.97
C ALA A 164 1.12 10.19 -8.89
N ARG A 165 2.44 10.17 -8.67
CA ARG A 165 3.42 10.77 -9.57
C ARG A 165 4.40 9.68 -9.99
N VAL A 166 4.67 9.61 -11.28
CA VAL A 166 5.64 8.69 -11.86
C VAL A 166 6.83 9.49 -12.34
N TYR A 167 8.02 9.08 -11.93
CA TYR A 167 9.29 9.61 -12.43
C TYR A 167 10.24 8.43 -12.62
N GLY A 168 11.05 8.47 -13.66
CA GLY A 168 11.95 7.37 -13.97
C GLY A 168 12.78 7.63 -15.21
N ALA A 169 13.74 6.74 -15.45
CA ALA A 169 14.52 6.71 -16.67
C ALA A 169 13.68 6.25 -17.87
N ALA A 170 14.19 6.45 -19.09
CA ALA A 170 13.57 5.92 -20.30
C ALA A 170 13.37 4.40 -20.18
N GLY A 171 12.16 3.91 -20.53
CA GLY A 171 11.79 2.51 -20.43
C GLY A 171 11.28 2.07 -19.05
N ALA A 172 11.32 2.92 -18.02
CA ALA A 172 10.65 2.65 -16.76
C ALA A 172 9.13 2.72 -16.93
N VAL A 173 8.42 1.75 -16.35
CA VAL A 173 6.95 1.66 -16.40
C VAL A 173 6.41 1.65 -14.98
N ALA A 174 5.31 2.36 -14.76
CA ALA A 174 4.47 2.25 -13.58
C ALA A 174 3.03 2.12 -14.05
N ASP A 175 2.36 1.06 -13.63
CA ASP A 175 1.04 0.70 -14.18
C ASP A 175 0.11 0.20 -13.07
N PRO A 176 -1.06 0.83 -12.86
CA PRO A 176 -2.12 0.27 -12.05
C PRO A 176 -2.88 -0.81 -12.85
N ILE A 177 -2.77 -2.06 -12.44
CA ILE A 177 -3.33 -3.22 -13.16
C ILE A 177 -4.55 -3.77 -12.41
N PHE A 178 -5.57 -4.22 -13.17
CA PHE A 178 -6.68 -5.01 -12.67
C PHE A 178 -6.55 -6.45 -13.12
N GLN A 179 -6.37 -7.36 -12.18
CA GLN A 179 -6.28 -8.78 -12.46
C GLN A 179 -7.58 -9.48 -12.04
N SER A 180 -8.19 -10.22 -12.98
CA SER A 180 -9.22 -11.18 -12.63
C SER A 180 -8.53 -12.44 -12.09
N ALA A 181 -8.75 -12.78 -10.82
CA ALA A 181 -8.47 -14.13 -10.36
C ALA A 181 -9.37 -15.08 -11.15
N GLY A 182 -8.79 -15.93 -12.00
CA GLY A 182 -9.55 -16.96 -12.70
C GLY A 182 -10.24 -17.86 -11.67
N CYS A 183 -11.51 -18.22 -11.91
CA CYS A 183 -12.17 -19.26 -11.13
C CYS A 183 -11.35 -20.56 -11.27
N GLY A 184 -10.72 -20.99 -10.19
CA GLY A 184 -10.10 -22.32 -10.09
C GLY A 184 -11.14 -23.43 -9.98
#